data_AF-A0A2Y9AXH2-F1
#
_entry.id   AF-A0A2Y9AXH2-F1
#
_cell.length_a   1.000
_cell.length_b   1.000
_cell.length_c   1.000
_cell.angle_alpha   90.00
_cell.angle_beta   90.00
_cell.angle_gamma   90.00
#
_symmetry.space_group_name_H-M   'P 1'
#
loop_
_entity.id
_entity.type
_entity.pdbx_description
1 polymer ?
#
loop_
_entity_poly.entity_id
_entity_poly.type
_entity_poly.pdbx_seq_one_letter_code
_entity_poly.pdbx_strand_id
1 'polypeptide(L)'
;MPDLDSASLVARQEAVQPSLWDRLVDDLPGLLAERGDLHRDLTAILGDAAQVDALVAGGMRAIEARDDLDEATRRLAHRLAAVSVRQRRLEEGGVVVTPDVLREAVRRDIEMLFNVERLEAEFLLTDREHRDRETPAEMLADYPNVRSSVVNYGVPSFSGRSGSDFDKDGLAAEIKKVLAIYEPRLKRDSIRVKVQTGDKTGLRIDIDGILMLSPVPERLRLSTTIDLDSGAASTALDTV
;
A
#
# COMPACT_ATOMS: atom_id res chain seq x y z
N MET A 1 32.59 10.10 -18.07
CA MET A 1 31.75 11.07 -17.34
C MET A 1 30.38 10.43 -17.21
N PRO A 2 29.98 9.89 -16.05
CA PRO A 2 28.60 9.45 -15.88
C PRO A 2 27.70 10.69 -15.72
N ASP A 3 26.54 10.66 -16.38
CA ASP A 3 25.58 11.76 -16.47
C ASP A 3 25.09 12.22 -15.10
N LEU A 4 25.38 13.48 -14.76
CA LEU A 4 24.93 14.16 -13.53
C LEU A 4 23.39 14.26 -13.43
N ASP A 5 22.68 14.13 -14.56
CA ASP A 5 21.21 14.15 -14.59
C ASP A 5 20.60 12.85 -14.02
N SER A 6 21.23 11.71 -14.26
CA SER A 6 20.76 10.40 -13.78
C SER A 6 20.84 10.29 -12.26
N ALA A 7 21.92 10.80 -11.65
CA ALA A 7 22.08 10.81 -10.21
C ALA A 7 21.06 11.72 -9.49
N SER A 8 20.65 12.83 -10.13
CA SER A 8 19.66 13.76 -9.55
C SER A 8 18.23 13.21 -9.60
N LEU A 9 17.91 12.42 -10.63
CA LEU A 9 16.64 11.70 -10.75
C LEU A 9 16.57 10.56 -9.73
N VAL A 10 17.62 9.73 -9.64
CA VAL A 10 17.71 8.62 -8.68
C VAL A 10 17.62 9.11 -7.24
N ALA A 11 18.34 10.16 -6.85
CA ALA A 11 18.28 10.72 -5.50
C ALA A 11 16.90 11.34 -5.15
N ARG A 12 16.17 11.88 -6.14
CA ARG A 12 14.78 12.36 -5.96
C ARG A 12 13.77 11.21 -5.92
N GLN A 13 14.07 10.09 -6.57
CA GLN A 13 13.26 8.87 -6.57
C GLN A 13 13.39 8.12 -5.23
N GLU A 14 14.61 8.03 -4.69
CA GLU A 14 14.92 7.48 -3.35
C GLU A 14 14.21 8.25 -2.22
N ALA A 15 14.15 9.58 -2.32
CA ALA A 15 13.55 10.41 -1.26
C ALA A 15 12.02 10.28 -1.15
N VAL A 16 11.34 9.85 -2.22
CA VAL A 16 9.86 9.86 -2.26
C VAL A 16 9.28 8.50 -1.90
N GLN A 17 9.97 7.37 -2.13
CA GLN A 17 9.37 6.02 -1.95
C GLN A 17 10.37 4.87 -1.70
N PRO A 18 10.92 4.69 -0.49
CA PRO A 18 11.73 3.50 -0.19
C PRO A 18 10.92 2.19 -0.23
N SER A 19 9.74 2.13 0.40
CA SER A 19 9.04 0.87 0.69
C SER A 19 8.26 0.24 -0.49
N LEU A 20 7.76 1.05 -1.44
CA LEU A 20 7.08 0.53 -2.63
C LEU A 20 8.10 0.03 -3.67
N TRP A 21 9.25 0.70 -3.76
CA TRP A 21 10.37 0.25 -4.58
C TRP A 21 10.97 -1.03 -4.02
N ASP A 22 11.21 -1.11 -2.70
CA ASP A 22 11.66 -2.35 -2.05
C ASP A 22 10.71 -3.51 -2.35
N ARG A 23 9.39 -3.33 -2.19
CA ARG A 23 8.42 -4.42 -2.46
C ARG A 23 8.38 -4.87 -3.92
N LEU A 24 8.44 -3.93 -4.87
CA LEU A 24 8.36 -4.26 -6.30
C LEU A 24 9.69 -4.80 -6.84
N VAL A 25 10.81 -4.45 -6.21
CA VAL A 25 12.11 -5.08 -6.41
C VAL A 25 12.15 -6.48 -5.76
N ASP A 26 11.54 -6.66 -4.59
CA ASP A 26 11.41 -7.96 -3.90
C ASP A 26 10.51 -8.96 -4.66
N ASP A 27 9.57 -8.48 -5.48
CA ASP A 27 8.76 -9.32 -6.38
C ASP A 27 9.57 -9.84 -7.58
N LEU A 28 10.70 -9.22 -7.95
CA LEU A 28 11.51 -9.58 -9.13
C LEU A 28 12.12 -11.00 -9.02
N PRO A 29 12.72 -11.43 -7.89
CA PRO A 29 13.12 -12.82 -7.68
C PRO A 29 11.99 -13.85 -7.92
N GLY A 30 10.77 -13.55 -7.47
CA GLY A 30 9.61 -14.43 -7.65
C GLY A 30 9.18 -14.53 -9.12
N LEU A 31 9.15 -13.39 -9.82
CA LEU A 31 8.83 -13.36 -11.26
C LEU A 31 9.90 -14.06 -12.10
N LEU A 32 11.18 -13.94 -11.73
CA LEU A 32 12.28 -14.65 -12.40
C LEU A 32 12.18 -16.17 -12.21
N ALA A 33 11.81 -16.62 -11.01
CA ALA A 33 11.57 -18.03 -10.72
C ALA A 33 10.37 -18.56 -11.52
N GLU A 34 9.22 -17.88 -11.48
CA GLU A 34 8.01 -18.27 -12.21
C GLU A 34 8.26 -18.31 -13.73
N ARG A 35 8.97 -17.31 -14.29
CA ARG A 35 9.36 -17.31 -15.71
C ARG A 35 10.24 -18.51 -16.03
N GLY A 36 11.20 -18.82 -15.15
CA GLY A 36 12.11 -19.95 -15.33
C GLY A 36 11.39 -21.30 -15.32
N ASP A 37 10.41 -21.47 -14.44
CA ASP A 37 9.56 -22.67 -14.40
C ASP A 37 8.72 -22.81 -15.67
N LEU A 38 7.99 -21.74 -16.05
CA LEU A 38 7.15 -21.75 -17.24
C LEU A 38 7.94 -21.96 -18.53
N HIS A 39 9.15 -21.39 -18.63
CA HIS A 39 10.04 -21.59 -19.77
C HIS A 39 10.52 -23.04 -19.88
N ARG A 40 10.90 -23.65 -18.74
CA ARG A 40 11.27 -25.08 -18.70
C ARG A 40 10.11 -25.98 -19.10
N ASP A 41 8.92 -25.73 -18.56
CA ASP A 41 7.73 -26.53 -18.86
C ASP A 41 7.37 -26.44 -20.36
N LEU A 42 7.40 -25.23 -20.94
CA LEU A 42 7.12 -25.05 -22.36
C LEU A 42 8.21 -25.65 -23.25
N THR A 43 9.47 -25.57 -22.83
CA THR A 43 10.61 -26.21 -23.53
C THR A 43 10.50 -27.74 -23.49
N ALA A 44 10.03 -28.32 -22.37
CA ALA A 44 9.80 -29.75 -22.27
C ALA A 44 8.67 -30.24 -23.21
N ILE A 45 7.65 -29.41 -23.44
CA ILE A 45 6.54 -29.72 -24.34
C ILE A 45 6.92 -29.50 -25.81
N LEU A 46 7.57 -28.39 -26.14
CA LEU A 46 7.90 -28.01 -27.52
C LEU A 46 9.23 -28.59 -28.01
N GLY A 47 10.09 -29.04 -27.09
CA GLY A 47 11.38 -29.68 -27.39
C GLY A 47 12.51 -28.74 -27.77
N ASP A 48 12.23 -27.44 -27.93
CA ASP A 48 13.23 -26.44 -28.32
C ASP A 48 13.06 -25.11 -27.55
N ALA A 49 14.11 -24.74 -26.82
CA ALA A 49 14.16 -23.49 -26.07
C ALA A 49 14.19 -22.26 -26.98
N ALA A 50 14.84 -22.34 -28.15
CA ALA A 50 14.90 -21.22 -29.09
C ALA A 50 13.52 -20.91 -29.68
N GLN A 51 12.72 -21.96 -29.90
CA GLN A 51 11.33 -21.81 -30.32
C GLN A 51 10.47 -21.13 -29.25
N VAL A 52 10.67 -21.48 -27.97
CA VAL A 52 10.00 -20.82 -26.83
C VAL A 52 10.39 -19.34 -26.75
N ASP A 53 11.68 -19.02 -26.88
CA ASP A 53 12.17 -17.63 -26.83
C ASP A 53 11.60 -16.78 -27.98
N ALA A 54 11.54 -17.34 -29.20
CA ALA A 54 10.94 -16.68 -30.35
C ALA A 54 9.42 -16.46 -30.16
N LEU A 55 8.72 -17.43 -29.56
CA LEU A 55 7.30 -17.33 -29.26
C LEU A 55 7.02 -16.20 -28.26
N VAL A 56 7.82 -16.12 -27.20
CA VAL A 56 7.73 -15.06 -26.17
C VAL A 56 8.10 -13.69 -26.76
N ALA A 57 9.11 -13.62 -27.63
CA ALA A 57 9.51 -12.39 -28.30
C ALA A 57 8.43 -11.86 -29.26
N GLY A 58 7.70 -12.75 -29.94
CA GLY A 58 6.60 -12.41 -30.84
C GLY A 58 5.27 -12.06 -30.15
N GLY A 59 5.16 -12.33 -28.85
CA GLY A 59 4.00 -11.99 -28.01
C GLY A 59 2.70 -12.68 -28.44
N MET A 60 1.56 -12.09 -28.05
CA MET A 60 0.21 -12.66 -28.27
C MET A 60 -0.03 -13.08 -29.73
N ARG A 61 0.45 -12.28 -30.70
CA ARG A 61 0.25 -12.55 -32.13
C ARG A 61 0.98 -13.79 -32.61
N ALA A 62 2.20 -14.04 -32.11
CA ALA A 62 2.96 -15.23 -32.48
C ALA A 62 2.38 -16.51 -31.85
N ILE A 63 1.79 -16.39 -30.67
CA ILE A 63 1.11 -17.51 -29.98
C ILE A 63 -0.17 -17.90 -30.72
N GLU A 64 -0.99 -16.93 -31.11
CA GLU A 64 -2.25 -17.17 -31.85
C GLU A 64 -2.01 -17.65 -33.29
N ALA A 65 -0.85 -17.33 -33.89
CA ALA A 65 -0.50 -17.79 -35.23
C ALA A 65 -0.04 -19.26 -35.29
N ARG A 66 0.11 -19.94 -34.14
CA ARG A 66 0.46 -21.37 -34.09
C ARG A 66 -0.77 -22.26 -33.94
N ASP A 67 -1.06 -23.01 -35.00
CA ASP A 67 -2.18 -23.97 -35.04
C ASP A 67 -1.87 -25.31 -34.37
N ASP A 68 -0.59 -25.60 -34.14
CA ASP A 68 -0.04 -26.84 -33.59
C ASP A 68 0.17 -26.80 -32.06
N LEU A 69 -0.41 -25.80 -31.38
CA LEU A 69 -0.50 -25.73 -29.92
C LEU A 69 -1.85 -26.24 -29.43
N ASP A 70 -1.84 -27.16 -28.46
CA ASP A 70 -3.06 -27.49 -27.71
C ASP A 70 -3.46 -26.35 -26.75
N GLU A 71 -4.67 -26.41 -26.21
CA GLU A 71 -5.23 -25.35 -25.37
C GLU A 71 -4.44 -25.16 -24.07
N ALA A 72 -3.88 -26.22 -23.50
CA ALA A 72 -3.08 -26.16 -22.28
C ALA A 72 -1.72 -25.48 -22.52
N THR A 73 -1.03 -25.85 -23.59
CA THR A 73 0.26 -25.27 -24.00
C THR A 73 0.09 -23.82 -24.43
N ARG A 74 -1.03 -23.48 -25.11
CA ARG A 74 -1.37 -22.09 -25.45
C ARG A 74 -1.54 -21.22 -24.20
N ARG A 75 -2.22 -21.72 -23.16
CA ARG A 75 -2.36 -21.00 -21.88
C ARG A 75 -1.02 -20.79 -21.17
N LEU A 76 -0.15 -21.80 -21.17
CA LEU A 76 1.20 -21.69 -20.61
C LEU A 76 2.03 -20.65 -21.37
N ALA A 77 1.97 -20.65 -22.71
CA ALA A 77 2.63 -19.64 -23.54
C ALA A 77 2.11 -18.22 -23.27
N HIS A 78 0.80 -18.04 -23.14
CA HIS A 78 0.19 -16.75 -22.77
C HIS A 78 0.65 -16.27 -21.39
N ARG A 79 0.72 -17.18 -20.40
CA ARG A 79 1.22 -16.84 -19.05
C ARG A 79 2.71 -16.48 -19.08
N LEU A 80 3.53 -17.26 -19.77
CA LEU A 80 4.97 -16.99 -19.93
C LEU A 80 5.22 -15.64 -20.61
N ALA A 81 4.46 -15.32 -21.67
CA ALA A 81 4.54 -14.03 -22.34
C ALA A 81 4.13 -12.87 -21.41
N ALA A 82 3.04 -13.03 -20.65
CA ALA A 82 2.60 -12.01 -19.70
C ALA A 82 3.64 -11.74 -18.58
N VAL A 83 4.21 -12.80 -17.99
CA VAL A 83 5.26 -12.71 -16.96
C VAL A 83 6.54 -12.09 -17.55
N SER A 84 6.93 -12.49 -18.76
CA SER A 84 8.13 -11.96 -19.44
C SER A 84 8.02 -10.48 -19.79
N VAL A 85 6.83 -10.02 -20.22
CA VAL A 85 6.56 -8.59 -20.44
C VAL A 85 6.60 -7.82 -19.12
N ARG A 86 6.02 -8.37 -18.05
CA ARG A 86 6.04 -7.76 -16.71
C ARG A 86 7.47 -7.64 -16.18
N GLN A 87 8.29 -8.68 -16.32
CA GLN A 87 9.70 -8.68 -15.93
C GLN A 87 10.52 -7.68 -16.75
N ARG A 88 10.45 -7.68 -18.09
CA ARG A 88 11.15 -6.66 -18.91
C ARG A 88 10.73 -5.25 -18.54
N ARG A 89 9.44 -5.01 -18.24
CA ARG A 89 8.97 -3.70 -17.80
C ARG A 89 9.61 -3.25 -16.49
N LEU A 90 9.82 -4.17 -15.55
CA LEU A 90 10.51 -3.91 -14.29
C LEU A 90 12.02 -3.70 -14.48
N GLU A 91 12.65 -4.45 -15.39
CA GLU A 91 14.09 -4.40 -15.67
C GLU A 91 14.52 -3.20 -16.55
N GLU A 92 13.75 -2.86 -17.59
CA GLU A 92 14.08 -1.80 -18.56
C GLU A 92 13.63 -0.41 -18.11
N GLY A 93 12.49 -0.32 -17.40
CA GLY A 93 11.89 0.97 -17.04
C GLY A 93 12.22 1.46 -15.63
N GLY A 94 12.74 0.59 -14.76
CA GLY A 94 12.44 0.72 -13.33
C GLY A 94 10.92 0.68 -13.10
N VAL A 95 10.49 0.64 -11.85
CA VAL A 95 9.05 0.72 -11.54
C VAL A 95 8.50 2.08 -12.01
N VAL A 96 7.76 2.12 -13.12
CA VAL A 96 6.94 3.27 -13.47
C VAL A 96 5.75 3.30 -12.51
N VAL A 97 5.92 3.97 -11.37
CA VAL A 97 4.84 4.21 -10.42
C VAL A 97 3.90 5.24 -11.04
N THR A 98 2.78 4.77 -11.58
CA THR A 98 1.73 5.67 -12.04
C THR A 98 1.04 6.34 -10.84
N PRO A 99 0.44 7.52 -11.01
CA PRO A 99 -0.34 8.16 -9.95
C PRO A 99 -1.40 7.22 -9.38
N ASP A 100 -2.11 6.47 -10.22
CA ASP A 100 -3.15 5.53 -9.78
C ASP A 100 -2.62 4.41 -8.87
N VAL A 101 -1.44 3.86 -9.21
CA VAL A 101 -0.77 2.85 -8.36
C VAL A 101 -0.43 3.44 -7.00
N LEU A 102 0.04 4.69 -6.97
CA LEU A 102 0.38 5.35 -5.71
C LEU A 102 -0.86 5.70 -4.87
N ARG A 103 -1.95 6.13 -5.52
CA ARG A 103 -3.23 6.41 -4.86
C ARG A 103 -3.77 5.14 -4.20
N GLU A 104 -3.73 4.01 -4.90
CA GLU A 104 -4.14 2.72 -4.35
C GLU A 104 -3.23 2.21 -3.24
N ALA A 105 -1.91 2.40 -3.36
CA ALA A 105 -0.97 2.05 -2.31
C ALA A 105 -1.25 2.84 -1.02
N VAL A 106 -1.43 4.16 -1.12
CA VAL A 106 -1.78 5.01 0.02
C VAL A 106 -3.15 4.66 0.59
N ARG A 107 -4.15 4.41 -0.25
CA ARG A 107 -5.48 3.94 0.20
C ARG A 107 -5.37 2.66 1.03
N ARG A 108 -4.62 1.66 0.54
CA ARG A 108 -4.41 0.38 1.22
C ARG A 108 -3.66 0.55 2.54
N ASP A 109 -2.59 1.34 2.55
CA ASP A 109 -1.76 1.52 3.74
C ASP A 109 -2.53 2.28 4.82
N ILE A 110 -3.34 3.28 4.45
CA ILE A 110 -4.27 3.94 5.35
C ILE A 110 -5.35 2.96 5.86
N GLU A 111 -5.92 2.11 5.01
CA GLU A 111 -6.86 1.07 5.46
C GLU A 111 -6.23 0.14 6.50
N MET A 112 -4.99 -0.31 6.28
CA MET A 112 -4.26 -1.11 7.26
C MET A 112 -4.00 -0.33 8.54
N LEU A 113 -3.59 0.93 8.46
CA LEU A 113 -3.38 1.81 9.61
C LEU A 113 -4.64 1.92 10.49
N PHE A 114 -5.82 2.06 9.86
CA PHE A 114 -7.07 2.17 10.60
C PHE A 114 -7.57 0.85 11.20
N ASN A 115 -7.10 -0.29 10.69
CA ASN A 115 -7.44 -1.61 11.22
C ASN A 115 -6.43 -2.12 12.27
N VAL A 116 -5.43 -1.33 12.62
CA VAL A 116 -4.47 -1.65 13.69
C VAL A 116 -4.70 -0.70 14.87
N GLU A 117 -4.95 -1.29 16.03
CA GLU A 117 -5.01 -0.56 17.29
C GLU A 117 -3.59 -0.29 17.80
N ARG A 118 -3.30 0.98 18.11
CA ARG A 118 -1.96 1.38 18.58
C ARG A 118 -1.66 0.86 19.98
N LEU A 119 -0.37 0.78 20.34
CA LEU A 119 0.06 0.42 21.69
C LEU A 119 -0.49 1.37 22.76
N GLU A 120 -0.51 2.68 22.49
CA GLU A 120 -1.08 3.73 23.35
C GLU A 120 -2.63 3.78 23.30
N ALA A 121 -3.29 2.66 23.08
CA ALA A 121 -4.74 2.59 23.17
C ALA A 121 -5.18 2.66 24.64
N GLU A 122 -6.23 3.45 24.91
CA GLU A 122 -6.82 3.54 26.23
C GLU A 122 -7.76 2.37 26.46
N PHE A 123 -7.49 1.59 27.50
CA PHE A 123 -8.37 0.53 27.94
C PHE A 123 -9.52 1.10 28.77
N LEU A 124 -10.73 0.57 28.58
CA LEU A 124 -11.89 0.87 29.42
C LEU A 124 -11.76 0.13 30.76
N LEU A 125 -10.89 0.61 31.64
CA LEU A 125 -10.70 0.07 32.99
C LEU A 125 -11.59 0.79 34.00
N THR A 126 -12.05 0.06 35.01
CA THR A 126 -12.73 0.69 36.15
C THR A 126 -11.73 1.43 37.04
N ASP A 127 -12.20 2.41 37.84
CA ASP A 127 -11.37 3.13 38.82
C ASP A 127 -10.59 2.19 39.75
N ARG A 128 -11.15 1.01 40.05
CA ARG A 128 -10.50 0.00 40.89
C ARG A 128 -9.35 -0.68 40.16
N GLU A 129 -9.51 -1.00 38.88
CA GLU A 129 -8.50 -1.67 38.06
C GLU A 129 -7.37 -0.73 37.67
N HIS A 130 -7.65 0.57 37.48
CA HIS A 130 -6.64 1.60 37.21
C HIS A 130 -5.64 1.76 38.35
N ARG A 131 -6.01 1.51 39.61
CA ARG A 131 -5.09 1.66 40.75
C ARG A 131 -3.91 0.69 40.73
N ASP A 132 -4.11 -0.48 40.15
CA ASP A 132 -3.15 -1.58 40.19
C ASP A 132 -2.51 -1.84 38.81
N ARG A 133 -2.80 -1.02 37.80
CA ARG A 133 -2.30 -1.16 36.43
C ARG A 133 -1.78 0.16 35.89
N GLU A 134 -0.52 0.16 35.47
CA GLU A 134 0.06 1.19 34.62
C GLU A 134 -0.62 1.17 33.25
N THR A 135 -1.06 2.34 32.79
CA THR A 135 -1.65 2.51 31.46
C THR A 135 -0.57 2.57 30.38
N PRO A 136 -0.87 2.20 29.12
CA PRO A 136 0.10 2.35 28.04
C PRO A 136 0.61 3.79 27.86
N ALA A 137 -0.23 4.79 28.14
CA ALA A 137 0.16 6.20 28.07
C ALA A 137 1.20 6.59 29.14
N GLU A 138 1.06 6.06 30.37
CA GLU A 138 2.02 6.22 31.46
C GLU A 138 3.33 5.49 31.13
N MET A 139 3.25 4.24 30.66
CA MET A 139 4.41 3.45 30.24
C MET A 139 5.23 4.18 29.15
N LEU A 140 4.56 4.87 28.21
CA LEU A 140 5.21 5.60 27.12
C LEU A 140 5.61 7.05 27.48
N ALA A 141 5.29 7.52 28.69
CA ALA A 141 5.58 8.90 29.10
C ALA A 141 7.08 9.24 28.97
N ASP A 142 7.95 8.32 29.39
CA ASP A 142 9.41 8.47 29.33
C ASP A 142 10.02 8.15 27.95
N TYR A 143 9.21 7.64 27.01
CA TYR A 143 9.68 7.17 25.69
C TYR A 143 8.96 7.89 24.52
N PRO A 144 9.13 9.21 24.36
CA PRO A 144 8.39 9.99 23.36
C PRO A 144 8.66 9.54 21.91
N ASN A 145 9.85 9.01 21.61
CA ASN A 145 10.17 8.48 20.28
C ASN A 145 9.46 7.17 19.96
N VAL A 146 9.01 6.41 20.97
CA VAL A 146 8.24 5.18 20.75
C VAL A 146 6.85 5.50 20.22
N ARG A 147 6.25 6.62 20.64
CA ARG A 147 4.94 7.08 20.17
C ARG A 147 4.86 7.32 18.66
N SER A 148 5.98 7.68 18.02
CA SER A 148 6.10 7.89 16.57
C SER A 148 6.78 6.74 15.84
N SER A 149 7.07 5.64 16.55
CA SER A 149 7.71 4.45 15.98
C SER A 149 6.69 3.43 15.49
N VAL A 150 7.17 2.41 14.79
CA VAL A 150 6.35 1.26 14.36
C VAL A 150 5.74 0.48 15.53
N VAL A 151 6.29 0.59 16.74
CA VAL A 151 5.75 -0.07 17.94
C VAL A 151 4.38 0.50 18.33
N ASN A 152 4.15 1.78 18.07
CA ASN A 152 2.87 2.46 18.31
C ASN A 152 2.05 2.66 17.02
N TYR A 153 2.35 1.89 15.97
CA TYR A 153 1.65 1.98 14.70
C TYR A 153 0.17 1.66 14.88
N GLY A 154 -0.70 2.47 14.28
CA GLY A 154 -2.14 2.29 14.36
C GLY A 154 -2.88 3.56 14.78
N VAL A 155 -4.14 3.38 15.13
CA VAL A 155 -5.10 4.39 15.55
C VAL A 155 -5.65 4.06 16.94
N PRO A 156 -6.31 5.01 17.63
CA PRO A 156 -7.03 4.71 18.87
C PRO A 156 -8.11 3.65 18.67
N SER A 157 -8.54 3.02 19.76
CA SER A 157 -9.68 2.09 19.75
C SER A 157 -10.98 2.79 19.34
N PHE A 158 -11.68 2.20 18.38
CA PHE A 158 -13.01 2.68 17.95
C PHE A 158 -14.14 1.75 18.40
N SER A 159 -13.86 0.47 18.60
CA SER A 159 -14.87 -0.52 19.00
C SER A 159 -15.38 -0.29 20.41
N GLY A 160 -16.67 -0.57 20.65
CA GLY A 160 -17.26 -0.51 21.99
C GLY A 160 -17.54 0.91 22.51
N ARG A 161 -17.42 1.92 21.63
CA ARG A 161 -17.79 3.32 21.90
C ARG A 161 -18.97 3.72 21.03
N SER A 162 -19.85 4.58 21.54
CA SER A 162 -20.89 5.19 20.71
C SER A 162 -20.30 6.32 19.88
N GLY A 163 -20.84 6.57 18.69
CA GLY A 163 -20.44 7.71 17.87
C GLY A 163 -20.59 9.07 18.58
N SER A 164 -21.47 9.16 19.57
CA SER A 164 -21.64 10.33 20.44
C SER A 164 -20.49 10.57 21.41
N ASP A 165 -19.67 9.55 21.69
CA ASP A 165 -18.63 9.57 22.73
C ASP A 165 -17.30 10.12 22.21
N PHE A 166 -17.23 10.46 20.91
CA PHE A 166 -16.05 11.02 20.27
C PHE A 166 -16.17 12.55 20.17
N ASP A 167 -15.17 13.24 20.73
CA ASP A 167 -14.87 14.61 20.31
C ASP A 167 -14.36 14.57 18.86
N LYS A 168 -15.21 14.99 17.93
CA LYS A 168 -14.91 14.95 16.48
C LYS A 168 -13.69 15.78 16.12
N ASP A 169 -13.53 16.95 16.75
CA ASP A 169 -12.44 17.85 16.45
C ASP A 169 -11.13 17.34 17.06
N GLY A 170 -11.19 16.84 18.31
CA GLY A 170 -10.08 16.15 18.95
C GLY A 170 -9.61 14.93 18.16
N LEU A 171 -10.53 14.07 17.75
CA LEU A 171 -10.23 12.87 16.96
C LEU A 171 -9.67 13.22 15.57
N ALA A 172 -10.22 14.24 14.90
CA ALA A 172 -9.68 14.70 13.62
C ALA A 172 -8.23 15.20 13.76
N ALA A 173 -7.93 15.95 14.83
CA ALA A 173 -6.59 16.44 15.12
C ALA A 173 -5.62 15.30 15.45
N GLU A 174 -6.07 14.27 16.18
CA GLU A 174 -5.30 13.09 16.50
C GLU A 174 -4.97 12.27 15.23
N ILE A 175 -5.98 11.92 14.43
CA ILE A 175 -5.80 11.20 13.16
C ILE A 175 -4.84 11.96 12.24
N LYS A 176 -4.95 13.30 12.16
CA LYS A 176 -4.03 14.11 11.37
C LYS A 176 -2.56 13.91 11.81
N LYS A 177 -2.29 13.81 13.11
CA LYS A 177 -0.93 13.54 13.62
C LYS A 177 -0.47 12.15 13.24
N VAL A 178 -1.34 11.14 13.39
CA VAL A 178 -1.04 9.74 13.02
C VAL A 178 -0.69 9.66 11.52
N LEU A 179 -1.51 10.24 10.63
CA LEU A 179 -1.24 10.28 9.20
C LEU A 179 0.07 11.01 8.86
N ALA A 180 0.36 12.13 9.53
CA ALA A 180 1.60 12.87 9.30
C ALA A 180 2.88 12.11 9.72
N ILE A 181 2.75 11.11 10.61
CA ILE A 181 3.83 10.24 11.07
C ILE A 181 3.95 9.03 10.14
N TYR A 182 2.86 8.30 9.93
CA TYR A 182 2.86 6.99 9.30
C TYR A 182 2.61 7.00 7.79
N GLU A 183 2.15 8.12 7.22
CA GLU A 183 1.94 8.28 5.78
C GLU A 183 2.78 9.41 5.19
N PRO A 184 4.11 9.23 5.04
CA PRO A 184 5.02 10.28 4.58
C PRO A 184 4.82 10.67 3.11
N ARG A 185 4.09 9.87 2.31
CA ARG A 185 3.77 10.23 0.92
C ARG A 185 2.75 11.37 0.86
N LEU A 186 2.02 11.64 1.94
CA LEU A 186 1.18 12.82 2.06
C LEU A 186 1.97 14.01 2.62
N LYS A 187 1.87 15.17 1.98
CA LYS A 187 2.49 16.40 2.49
C LYS A 187 1.85 16.80 3.82
N ARG A 188 2.60 16.74 4.91
CA ARG A 188 2.13 16.98 6.30
C ARG A 188 1.21 18.20 6.46
N ASP A 189 1.61 19.34 5.93
CA ASP A 189 0.85 20.60 6.09
C ASP A 189 -0.45 20.62 5.27
N SER A 190 -0.58 19.76 4.27
CA SER A 190 -1.76 19.68 3.40
C SER A 190 -2.87 18.79 3.97
N ILE A 191 -2.56 17.93 4.95
CA ILE A 191 -3.50 16.95 5.50
C ILE A 191 -4.63 17.68 6.23
N ARG A 192 -5.86 17.40 5.81
CA ARG A 192 -7.11 17.82 6.42
C ARG A 192 -7.95 16.58 6.70
N VAL A 193 -8.47 16.47 7.91
CA VAL A 193 -9.29 15.37 8.36
C VAL A 193 -10.63 15.94 8.82
N LYS A 194 -11.73 15.29 8.46
CA LYS A 194 -13.07 15.57 8.98
C LYS A 194 -13.69 14.29 9.49
N VAL A 195 -14.29 14.36 10.67
CA VAL A 195 -14.96 13.23 11.30
C VAL A 195 -16.46 13.46 11.30
N GLN A 196 -17.21 12.49 10.82
CA GLN A 196 -18.67 12.48 10.76
C GLN A 196 -19.18 11.21 11.45
N THR A 197 -20.32 11.32 12.11
CA THR A 197 -21.00 10.19 12.77
C THR A 197 -22.28 9.91 12.00
N GLY A 198 -22.53 8.66 11.65
CA GLY A 198 -23.73 8.24 10.92
C GLY A 198 -24.47 7.14 11.66
N ASP A 199 -25.80 7.17 11.62
CA ASP A 199 -26.67 6.30 12.42
C ASP A 199 -26.53 4.79 12.10
N LYS A 200 -25.95 4.42 10.95
CA LYS A 200 -25.84 3.01 10.49
C LYS A 200 -24.42 2.51 10.24
N THR A 201 -23.44 3.41 10.11
CA THR A 201 -22.06 3.09 9.71
C THR A 201 -21.03 3.43 10.78
N GLY A 202 -21.48 3.85 11.98
CA GLY A 202 -20.60 4.12 13.11
C GLY A 202 -19.88 5.47 12.97
N LEU A 203 -18.76 5.49 12.25
CA LEU A 203 -17.91 6.66 12.04
C LEU A 203 -17.44 6.76 10.58
N ARG A 204 -17.45 7.97 10.02
CA ARG A 204 -16.86 8.27 8.71
C ARG A 204 -15.80 9.34 8.85
N ILE A 205 -14.63 9.11 8.26
CA ILE A 205 -13.47 9.98 8.33
C ILE A 205 -13.10 10.35 6.89
N ASP A 206 -13.28 11.60 6.54
CA ASP A 206 -12.85 12.13 5.24
C ASP A 206 -11.44 12.72 5.37
N ILE A 207 -10.52 12.28 4.51
CA ILE A 207 -9.11 12.68 4.49
C ILE A 207 -8.82 13.35 3.16
N ASP A 208 -8.35 14.59 3.19
CA ASP A 208 -7.92 15.36 2.01
C ASP A 208 -6.46 15.78 2.20
N GLY A 209 -5.63 15.55 1.18
CA GLY A 209 -4.21 15.89 1.23
C GLY A 209 -3.59 16.01 -0.15
N ILE A 210 -2.31 16.40 -0.17
CA ILE A 210 -1.47 16.42 -1.37
C ILE A 210 -0.56 15.20 -1.31
N LEU A 211 -0.74 14.31 -2.28
CA LEU A 211 0.12 13.17 -2.55
C LEU A 211 1.38 13.65 -3.27
N MET A 212 2.52 13.38 -2.66
CA MET A 212 3.83 13.70 -3.21
C MET A 212 4.21 12.64 -4.23
N LEU A 213 4.24 13.04 -5.49
CA LEU A 213 4.67 12.22 -6.62
C LEU A 213 5.49 13.07 -7.59
N SER A 214 6.36 12.41 -8.34
CA SER A 214 7.21 13.03 -9.37
C SER A 214 6.56 12.81 -10.73
N PRO A 215 6.47 13.81 -11.61
CA PRO A 215 7.03 15.16 -11.49
C PRO A 215 6.14 16.21 -10.81
N VAL A 216 4.83 15.97 -10.63
CA VAL A 216 3.87 16.98 -10.18
C VAL A 216 2.98 16.43 -9.06
N PRO A 217 2.94 17.05 -7.85
CA PRO A 217 2.05 16.64 -6.75
C PRO A 217 0.57 16.65 -7.13
N GLU A 218 -0.20 15.73 -6.56
CA GLU A 218 -1.62 15.57 -6.85
C GLU A 218 -2.48 15.64 -5.60
N ARG A 219 -3.75 16.03 -5.75
CA ARG A 219 -4.71 15.99 -4.66
C ARG A 219 -5.25 14.57 -4.48
N LEU A 220 -5.22 14.07 -3.25
CA LEU A 220 -5.81 12.80 -2.85
C LEU A 220 -6.96 13.05 -1.87
N ARG A 221 -8.08 12.38 -2.11
CA ARG A 221 -9.22 12.34 -1.21
C ARG A 221 -9.58 10.89 -0.93
N LEU A 222 -9.73 10.59 0.34
CA LEU A 222 -10.06 9.27 0.85
C LEU A 222 -11.20 9.41 1.84
N SER A 223 -12.03 8.38 1.90
CA SER A 223 -13.06 8.24 2.91
C SER A 223 -12.89 6.89 3.59
N THR A 224 -12.65 6.92 4.90
CA THR A 224 -12.60 5.73 5.75
C THR A 224 -13.90 5.62 6.55
N THR A 225 -14.56 4.48 6.46
CA THR A 225 -15.76 4.17 7.28
C THR A 225 -15.37 3.11 8.31
N ILE A 226 -15.77 3.30 9.57
CA ILE A 226 -15.43 2.42 10.69
C ILE A 226 -16.72 1.95 11.36
N ASP A 227 -16.88 0.64 11.40
CA ASP A 227 -17.94 -0.01 12.18
C ASP A 227 -17.54 -0.02 13.67
N LEU A 228 -18.36 0.61 14.52
CA LEU A 228 -18.10 0.73 15.96
C LEU A 228 -18.42 -0.55 16.74
N ASP A 229 -19.11 -1.52 16.14
CA ASP A 229 -19.37 -2.83 16.75
C ASP A 229 -18.17 -3.76 16.56
N SER A 230 -17.61 -3.79 15.35
CA SER A 230 -16.49 -4.68 14.99
C SER A 230 -15.10 -4.02 15.05
N GLY A 231 -15.03 -2.69 15.04
CA GLY A 231 -13.78 -1.94 14.87
C GLY A 231 -13.21 -1.99 13.45
N ALA A 232 -13.87 -2.67 12.50
CA ALA A 232 -13.36 -2.84 11.16
C ALA A 232 -13.46 -1.53 10.35
N ALA A 233 -12.37 -1.17 9.69
CA ALA A 233 -12.29 0.01 8.85
C ALA A 233 -12.19 -0.35 7.36
N SER A 234 -12.92 0.38 6.51
CA SER A 234 -12.81 0.28 5.06
C SER A 234 -12.54 1.66 4.46
N THR A 235 -11.55 1.75 3.58
CA THR A 235 -11.11 3.01 2.96
C THR A 235 -11.33 2.99 1.46
N ALA A 236 -12.08 3.97 0.96
CA ALA A 236 -12.34 4.19 -0.46
C ALA A 236 -11.65 5.46 -0.96
N LEU A 237 -11.28 5.47 -2.25
CA LEU A 237 -10.89 6.67 -2.97
C LEU A 237 -12.15 7.45 -3.36
N ASP A 238 -12.17 8.75 -3.07
CA ASP A 238 -13.18 9.63 -3.63
C ASP A 238 -12.72 10.03 -5.04
N THR A 239 -13.46 9.60 -6.05
CA THR A 239 -13.26 10.07 -7.43
C THR A 239 -13.72 11.53 -7.51
N VAL A 240 -12.82 12.43 -7.91
CA VAL A 240 -13.13 13.83 -8.21
C VAL A 240 -13.89 13.91 -9.53
#